data_AF-A0A366KYX3-F1
#
_entry.id   AF-A0A366KYX3-F1
#
_cell.length_a   1.000
_cell.length_b   1.000
_cell.length_c   1.000
_cell.angle_alpha   90.00
_cell.angle_beta   90.00
_cell.angle_gamma   90.00
#
_symmetry.space_group_name_H-M   'P 1'
#
loop_
_entity.id
_entity.type
_entity.pdbx_description
1 polymer ?
#
loop_
_entity_poly.entity_id
_entity_poly.type
_entity_poly.pdbx_seq_one_letter_code
_entity_poly.pdbx_strand_id
1 'polypeptide(L)'
;MHHNIWSEFGSAKTLKLDRYRRNLQKACFENIIGMMTTKQGEATESDFYSVVRVDLDRLRTEIKKVIPRAGDKMASYHLKDRDQRIASLLKPNSSM
;
A
#
# COMPACT_ATOMS: atom_id res chain seq x y z
N MET A 1 7.15 7.82 -4.69
CA MET A 1 7.76 6.49 -4.47
C MET A 1 7.19 5.34 -5.31
N HIS A 2 5.98 5.44 -5.89
CA HIS A 2 5.23 4.25 -6.34
C HIS A 2 5.66 3.60 -7.67
N HIS A 3 6.36 4.32 -8.55
CA HIS A 3 6.50 3.90 -9.95
C HIS A 3 7.33 2.62 -10.16
N ASN A 4 8.28 2.29 -9.28
CA ASN A 4 9.13 1.09 -9.45
C ASN A 4 8.55 -0.17 -8.77
N ILE A 5 7.90 -0.02 -7.61
CA ILE A 5 7.37 -1.14 -6.82
C ILE A 5 5.95 -1.53 -7.28
N TRP A 6 5.19 -0.59 -7.83
CA TRP A 6 3.84 -0.79 -8.37
C TRP A 6 3.75 -0.43 -9.87
N SER A 7 4.84 -0.63 -10.61
CA SER A 7 4.94 -0.37 -12.06
C SER A 7 3.82 -1.06 -12.87
N GLU A 8 3.29 -2.17 -12.38
CA GLU A 8 2.27 -2.97 -13.06
C GLU A 8 0.91 -2.26 -13.11
N PHE A 9 0.67 -1.27 -12.24
CA PHE A 9 -0.63 -0.61 -12.13
C PHE A 9 -0.99 0.26 -13.35
N GLY A 10 -0.03 0.45 -14.26
CA GLY A 10 -0.20 1.15 -15.53
C GLY A 10 -1.28 0.54 -16.45
N SER A 11 -1.29 0.99 -17.70
CA SER A 11 -2.40 0.80 -18.66
C SER A 11 -2.63 -0.65 -19.13
N ALA A 12 -2.04 -1.65 -18.48
CA ALA A 12 -2.28 -3.05 -18.80
C ALA A 12 -3.77 -3.39 -18.62
N LYS A 13 -4.35 -3.98 -19.66
CA LYS A 13 -5.73 -4.49 -19.66
C LYS A 13 -5.93 -5.58 -18.61
N THR A 14 -4.89 -6.38 -18.36
CA THR A 14 -4.86 -7.44 -17.36
C THR A 14 -3.61 -7.30 -16.52
N LEU A 15 -3.79 -7.18 -15.20
CA LEU A 15 -2.70 -7.02 -14.25
C LEU A 15 -2.09 -8.38 -13.94
N LYS A 16 -0.81 -8.55 -14.27
CA LYS A 16 -0.03 -9.73 -13.90
C LYS A 16 0.85 -9.41 -12.70
N LEU A 17 0.64 -10.14 -11.60
CA LEU A 17 1.45 -10.04 -10.40
C LEU A 17 1.96 -11.44 -10.07
N ASP A 18 3.16 -11.80 -10.52
CA ASP A 18 3.78 -13.07 -10.14
C ASP A 18 4.19 -13.10 -8.65
N ARG A 19 4.71 -14.24 -8.20
CA ARG A 19 5.17 -14.40 -6.81
C ARG A 19 6.25 -13.39 -6.44
N TYR A 20 7.19 -13.11 -7.33
CA TYR A 20 8.30 -12.19 -7.07
C TYR A 20 7.79 -10.77 -6.88
N ARG A 21 6.94 -10.27 -7.79
CA ARG A 21 6.34 -8.93 -7.69
C ARG A 21 5.50 -8.76 -6.44
N ARG A 22 4.69 -9.77 -6.09
CA ARG A 22 3.92 -9.74 -4.83
C ARG A 22 4.84 -9.69 -3.61
N ASN A 23 5.92 -10.47 -3.58
CA ASN A 23 6.87 -10.47 -2.46
C ASN A 23 7.62 -9.14 -2.33
N LEU A 24 8.04 -8.54 -3.44
CA LEU A 24 8.68 -7.23 -3.46
C LEU A 24 7.74 -6.15 -2.89
N GLN A 25 6.49 -6.12 -3.35
CA GLN A 25 5.47 -5.22 -2.83
C GLN A 25 5.19 -5.47 -1.34
N LYS A 26 5.20 -6.73 -0.89
CA LYS A 26 5.03 -7.07 0.52
C LYS A 26 6.15 -6.49 1.38
N ALA A 27 7.41 -6.73 1.01
CA ALA A 27 8.56 -6.25 1.78
C ALA A 27 8.58 -4.72 1.91
N CYS A 28 8.33 -4.00 0.80
CA CYS A 28 8.21 -2.54 0.82
C CYS A 28 7.08 -2.07 1.74
N PHE A 29 5.93 -2.73 1.67
CA PHE A 29 4.79 -2.40 2.51
C PHE A 29 5.04 -2.62 4.01
N GLU A 30 5.68 -3.72 4.40
CA GLU A 30 6.03 -3.97 5.80
C GLU A 30 7.03 -2.92 6.35
N ASN A 31 7.98 -2.46 5.54
CA ASN A 31 8.90 -1.38 5.94
C ASN A 31 8.14 -0.07 6.20
N ILE A 32 7.19 0.30 5.33
CA ILE A 32 6.37 1.50 5.52
C ILE A 32 5.52 1.38 6.78
N ILE A 33 4.90 0.22 7.03
CA ILE A 33 4.16 -0.04 8.28
C ILE A 33 5.06 0.14 9.49
N GLY A 34 6.24 -0.46 9.47
CA GLY A 34 7.21 -0.37 10.56
C GLY A 34 7.53 1.08 10.90
N MET A 35 7.78 1.92 9.89
CA MET A 35 8.04 3.35 10.06
C MET A 35 6.83 4.10 10.65
N MET A 36 5.63 3.83 10.14
CA MET A 36 4.39 4.50 10.57
C MET A 36 3.89 4.08 11.96
N THR A 37 4.36 2.93 12.47
CA THR A 37 3.96 2.38 13.78
C THR A 37 5.03 2.53 14.85
N THR A 38 6.14 3.20 14.52
CA THR A 38 7.16 3.54 15.52
C THR A 38 6.54 4.43 16.62
N LYS A 39 6.87 4.13 17.88
CA LYS A 39 6.35 4.87 19.05
C LYS A 39 7.17 6.12 19.40
N GLN A 40 8.05 6.57 18.50
CA GLN A 40 8.84 7.78 18.72
C GLN A 40 7.95 8.98 18.40
N GLY A 41 7.61 9.80 19.40
CA GLY A 41 6.68 10.92 19.25
C GLY A 41 7.10 11.92 18.14
N GLU A 42 8.41 12.10 17.93
CA GLU A 42 8.96 12.90 16.83
C GLU A 42 8.60 12.34 15.45
N ALA A 43 8.45 11.02 15.29
CA ALA A 43 8.12 10.41 14.01
C ALA A 43 6.66 10.69 13.61
N THR A 44 5.73 10.70 14.57
CA THR A 44 4.30 10.99 14.32
C THR A 44 3.99 12.47 14.09
N GLU A 45 4.84 13.38 14.56
CA GLU A 45 4.71 14.83 14.36
C GLU A 45 5.60 15.38 13.22
N SER A 46 6.36 14.51 12.57
CA SER A 46 7.24 14.90 11.45
C SER A 46 6.49 15.03 10.13
N ASP A 47 6.98 15.91 9.25
CA ASP A 47 6.51 16.03 7.86
C ASP A 47 6.60 14.70 7.10
N PHE A 48 7.52 13.82 7.49
CA PHE A 48 7.63 12.48 6.93
C PHE A 48 6.34 11.67 7.11
N TYR A 49 5.72 11.69 8.30
CA TYR A 49 4.46 10.98 8.54
C TYR A 49 3.33 11.52 7.66
N SER A 50 3.21 12.84 7.56
CA SER A 50 2.22 13.50 6.71
C SER A 50 2.38 13.12 5.23
N VAL A 51 3.62 13.11 4.73
CA VAL A 51 3.93 12.70 3.34
C VAL A 51 3.60 11.23 3.11
N VAL A 52 4.04 10.33 3.99
CA VAL A 52 3.77 8.89 3.86
C VAL A 52 2.27 8.59 3.94
N ARG A 53 1.53 9.31 4.79
CA ARG A 53 0.08 9.17 4.90
C ARG A 53 -0.64 9.51 3.59
N VAL A 54 -0.25 10.60 2.94
CA VAL A 54 -0.79 11.00 1.62
C VAL A 54 -0.42 9.98 0.55
N ASP A 55 0.84 9.52 0.52
CA ASP A 55 1.30 8.51 -0.43
C ASP A 55 0.55 7.17 -0.26
N LEU A 56 0.27 6.75 0.98
CA LEU A 56 -0.53 5.56 1.27
C LEU A 56 -1.99 5.70 0.80
N ASP A 57 -2.61 6.87 0.98
CA ASP A 57 -3.96 7.13 0.49
C ASP A 57 -4.03 7.07 -1.04
N ARG A 58 -3.03 7.65 -1.71
CA ARG A 58 -2.88 7.56 -3.17
C ARG A 58 -2.70 6.10 -3.62
N LEU A 59 -1.80 5.35 -2.98
CA LEU A 59 -1.58 3.93 -3.29
C LEU A 59 -2.87 3.13 -3.13
N ARG A 60 -3.63 3.37 -2.07
CA ARG A 60 -4.92 2.70 -1.84
C ARG A 60 -5.90 2.97 -2.96
N THR A 61 -6.00 4.21 -3.41
CA THR A 61 -6.85 4.60 -4.55
C THR A 61 -6.44 3.83 -5.81
N GLU A 62 -5.15 3.72 -6.10
CA GLU A 62 -4.67 2.96 -7.26
C GLU A 62 -4.91 1.46 -7.12
N ILE A 63 -4.70 0.88 -5.94
CA ILE A 63 -5.03 -0.53 -5.64
C ILE A 63 -6.50 -0.81 -5.97
N LYS A 64 -7.43 0.03 -5.49
CA LYS A 64 -8.86 -0.15 -5.76
C LYS A 64 -9.18 -0.12 -7.25
N LYS A 65 -8.51 0.73 -8.03
CA LYS A 65 -8.67 0.81 -9.49
C LYS A 65 -8.12 -0.43 -10.22
N VAL A 66 -7.10 -1.10 -9.69
CA VAL A 66 -6.48 -2.27 -10.35
C VAL A 66 -7.06 -3.60 -9.92
N ILE A 67 -7.73 -3.70 -8.76
CA ILE A 67 -8.36 -4.94 -8.28
C ILE A 67 -9.27 -5.59 -9.34
N PRO A 68 -10.15 -4.85 -10.05
CA PRO A 68 -11.01 -5.44 -11.09
C PRO A 68 -10.23 -5.99 -12.29
N ARG A 69 -8.98 -5.55 -12.48
CA ARG A 69 -8.10 -5.95 -13.60
C ARG A 69 -7.16 -7.10 -13.22
N ALA A 70 -7.24 -7.64 -12.01
CA ALA A 70 -6.38 -8.73 -11.55
C ALA A 70 -6.49 -9.96 -12.47
N GLY A 71 -5.37 -10.41 -13.03
CA GLY A 71 -5.33 -11.52 -13.98
C GLY A 71 -5.54 -12.91 -13.37
N ASP A 72 -5.43 -13.03 -12.05
CA ASP A 72 -5.69 -14.27 -11.32
C ASP A 72 -6.19 -13.99 -9.88
N LYS A 73 -6.67 -15.05 -9.22
CA LYS A 73 -7.20 -14.97 -7.84
C LYS A 73 -6.14 -14.51 -6.83
N MET A 74 -4.88 -14.92 -6.98
CA MET A 74 -3.82 -14.59 -6.04
C MET A 74 -3.43 -13.11 -6.13
N ALA A 75 -3.41 -12.54 -7.33
CA ALA A 75 -3.26 -11.11 -7.54
C ALA A 75 -4.42 -10.34 -6.91
N SER A 76 -5.67 -10.80 -7.10
CA SER A 76 -6.85 -10.19 -6.48
C SER A 76 -6.78 -10.22 -4.94
N TYR A 77 -6.45 -11.37 -4.35
CA TYR A 77 -6.34 -11.53 -2.90
C TYR A 77 -5.24 -10.67 -2.31
N HIS A 78 -4.07 -10.65 -2.94
CA HIS A 78 -2.95 -9.80 -2.53
C HIS A 78 -3.34 -8.32 -2.51
N LEU A 79 -3.98 -7.82 -3.56
CA LEU A 79 -4.40 -6.42 -3.63
C LEU A 79 -5.48 -6.07 -2.62
N LYS A 80 -6.46 -6.98 -2.39
CA LYS A 80 -7.51 -6.79 -1.39
C LYS A 80 -6.97 -6.75 0.04
N ASP A 81 -6.05 -7.64 0.39
CA ASP A 81 -5.36 -7.61 1.70
C ASP A 81 -4.62 -6.28 1.88
N ARG A 82 -3.93 -5.78 0.84
CA ARG A 82 -3.21 -4.51 0.91
C ARG A 82 -4.13 -3.30 1.04
N ASP A 83 -5.26 -3.23 0.31
CA ASP A 83 -6.28 -2.19 0.53
C ASP A 83 -6.78 -2.19 1.98
N GLN A 84 -7.09 -3.37 2.53
CA GLN A 84 -7.59 -3.49 3.91
C GLN A 84 -6.56 -3.05 4.95
N ARG A 85 -5.29 -3.46 4.80
CA ARG A 85 -4.23 -3.03 5.72
C ARG A 85 -3.99 -1.53 5.67
N ILE A 86 -3.93 -0.93 4.48
CA ILE A 86 -3.82 0.53 4.34
C ILE A 86 -5.02 1.22 4.98
N ALA A 87 -6.23 0.73 4.73
CA ALA A 87 -7.44 1.28 5.33
C ALA A 87 -7.35 1.27 6.87
N SER A 88 -6.88 0.18 7.47
CA SER A 88 -6.70 0.08 8.92
C SER A 88 -5.62 1.01 9.46
N LEU A 89 -4.50 1.17 8.75
CA LEU A 89 -3.41 2.09 9.13
C LEU A 89 -3.83 3.57 9.08
N LEU A 90 -4.68 3.92 8.11
CA LEU A 90 -5.13 5.30 7.91
C LEU A 90 -6.31 5.68 8.82
N LYS A 91 -6.96 4.73 9.50
CA LYS A 91 -8.01 5.07 10.47
C LYS A 91 -7.42 6.01 11.53
N PRO A 92 -8.10 7.13 11.85
CA PRO A 92 -7.68 7.96 12.97
C PRO A 92 -7.63 7.10 14.23
N ASN A 93 -6.54 7.17 15.00
CA ASN A 93 -6.52 6.63 16.35
C ASN A 93 -7.59 7.40 17.13
N SER A 94 -8.78 6.81 17.24
CA SER A 94 -9.85 7.35 18.09
C SER A 94 -9.49 6.98 19.53
N SER A 95 -8.46 7.64 20.05
CA SER A 95 -8.12 7.67 21.46
C SER A 95 -8.61 9.01 21.98
N MET A 96 -9.87 9.05 22.41
CA MET A 96 -10.30 9.89 23.52
C MET A 96 -10.10 9.10 24.81
#